data_AF-A0A238YPD7-F1
#
_entry.id   AF-A0A238YPD7-F1
#
_cell.length_a   1.000
_cell.length_b   1.000
_cell.length_c   1.000
_cell.angle_alpha   90.00
_cell.angle_beta   90.00
_cell.angle_gamma   90.00
#
_symmetry.space_group_name_H-M   'P 1'
#
loop_
_entity.id
_entity.type
_entity.pdbx_description
1 polymer ?
#
loop_
_entity_poly.entity_id
_entity_poly.type
_entity_poly.pdbx_seq_one_letter_code
_entity_poly.pdbx_strand_id
1 'polypeptide(L)'
;MGTASDREIKGAWVIHHGRKLVLDVNGPAEFPAINEAAKAATLLTKLGQTNQATVTKVEARAIAVASGLDPRLELNGLLQVLERKRLIDQSKEDISILGVTTRGSLGHATDIYNEAEPSTYEEASITLAEVASEAPIRRADVSQRIGDTHKLTNAQVDDFLDRAEGIGFVDKEGDGNDRLLFNGNLFRRSSVAKTQKVLTSLDDAEQRLISEISEQLSKSGCLSVQHVEHVLSKPLFEKLVAAAVYDLNEVTNEQGSHVYVTAPAAFHKFVDPMVDDCFDMAKSLVAALTYGMISRPSSQGRITQLPALVSKLISGREVGPTTSIGQDYRVLEVNGVVKLRRDASYSNRYYLRLLKREVGELALQVLTQGNAYAQSLADLPSAPMAGYVGPEESRTSIRKNQSPLSKRATRDVLEAVRGGRVL
;
A
#
# COMPACT_ATOMS: atom_id res chain seq x y z
N MET A 1 16.72 8.17 -14.55
CA MET A 1 16.44 6.77 -14.89
C MET A 1 16.82 5.93 -13.68
N GLY A 2 15.91 5.10 -13.20
CA GLY A 2 16.18 4.18 -12.11
C GLY A 2 14.97 3.28 -11.94
N THR A 3 14.83 2.30 -12.83
CA THR A 3 13.97 1.14 -12.60
C THR A 3 14.35 0.52 -11.26
N ALA A 4 13.38 0.04 -10.49
CA ALA A 4 13.74 -0.70 -9.28
C ALA A 4 14.59 -1.91 -9.68
N SER A 5 15.58 -2.23 -8.86
CA SER A 5 16.34 -3.47 -8.99
C SER A 5 15.46 -4.66 -8.63
N ASP A 6 15.77 -5.84 -9.18
CA ASP A 6 15.11 -7.10 -8.81
C ASP A 6 15.11 -7.33 -7.29
N ARG A 7 16.15 -6.83 -6.61
CA ARG A 7 16.26 -6.81 -5.16
C ARG A 7 15.11 -6.01 -4.53
N GLU A 8 14.90 -4.76 -4.94
CA GLU A 8 13.83 -3.92 -4.38
C GLU A 8 12.43 -4.49 -4.66
N ILE A 9 12.23 -5.09 -5.84
CA ILE A 9 10.97 -5.76 -6.20
C ILE A 9 10.72 -6.95 -5.26
N LYS A 10 11.73 -7.81 -5.05
CA LYS A 10 11.64 -8.93 -4.09
C LYS A 10 11.33 -8.42 -2.68
N GLY A 11 11.99 -7.35 -2.24
CA GLY A 11 11.74 -6.74 -0.94
C GLY A 11 10.31 -6.24 -0.77
N ALA A 12 9.73 -5.68 -1.83
CA ALA A 12 8.34 -5.24 -1.81
C ALA A 12 7.37 -6.42 -1.68
N TRP A 13 7.63 -7.53 -2.38
CA TRP A 13 6.84 -8.75 -2.22
C TRP A 13 6.96 -9.38 -0.84
N VAL A 14 8.15 -9.38 -0.24
CA VAL A 14 8.34 -9.83 1.15
C VAL A 14 7.47 -9.03 2.11
N ILE A 15 7.47 -7.70 2.01
CA ILE A 15 6.63 -6.84 2.86
C ILE A 15 5.14 -7.10 2.61
N HIS A 16 4.74 -7.17 1.34
CA HIS A 16 3.36 -7.46 0.94
C HIS A 16 2.86 -8.78 1.52
N HIS A 17 3.62 -9.86 1.34
CA HIS A 17 3.27 -11.17 1.88
C HIS A 17 3.26 -11.17 3.41
N GLY A 18 4.22 -10.51 4.07
CA GLY A 18 4.21 -10.38 5.52
C GLY A 18 2.94 -9.76 6.08
N ARG A 19 2.33 -8.80 5.37
CA ARG A 19 1.02 -8.22 5.75
C ARG A 19 -0.11 -9.24 5.66
N LYS A 20 -0.08 -10.09 4.64
CA LYS A 20 -1.06 -11.18 4.45
C LYS A 20 -0.93 -12.25 5.51
N LEU A 21 0.29 -12.60 5.88
CA LEU A 21 0.56 -13.60 6.91
C LEU A 21 -0.11 -13.25 8.23
N VAL A 22 -0.12 -11.98 8.64
CA VAL A 22 -0.75 -11.54 9.90
C VAL A 22 -2.27 -11.81 9.93
N LEU A 23 -2.91 -11.95 8.77
CA LEU A 23 -4.35 -12.23 8.66
C LEU A 23 -4.68 -13.72 8.72
N ASP A 24 -3.68 -14.60 8.56
CA ASP A 24 -3.81 -16.06 8.66
C ASP A 24 -3.20 -16.55 9.97
N VAL A 25 -3.92 -17.38 10.72
CA VAL A 25 -3.50 -17.83 12.05
C VAL A 25 -2.19 -18.62 12.02
N ASN A 26 -1.96 -19.39 10.95
CA ASN A 26 -0.78 -20.25 10.80
C ASN A 26 0.28 -19.65 9.88
N GLY A 27 -0.09 -18.64 9.09
CA GLY A 27 0.78 -17.98 8.11
C GLY A 27 2.19 -17.66 8.63
N PRO A 28 2.34 -16.96 9.77
CA PRO A 28 3.66 -16.60 10.30
C PRO A 28 4.55 -17.80 10.63
N ALA A 29 3.96 -18.96 10.96
CA ALA A 29 4.69 -20.19 11.24
C ALA A 29 5.01 -20.98 9.96
N GLU A 30 4.14 -20.91 8.95
CA GLU A 30 4.33 -21.55 7.65
C GLU A 30 5.34 -20.80 6.76
N PHE A 31 5.43 -19.47 6.89
CA PHE A 31 6.31 -18.59 6.11
C PHE A 31 7.15 -17.69 7.03
N PRO A 32 8.06 -18.27 7.84
CA PRO A 32 8.76 -17.55 8.91
C PRO A 32 9.77 -16.52 8.41
N ALA A 33 10.49 -16.78 7.30
CA ALA A 33 11.48 -15.85 6.75
C ALA A 33 10.80 -14.60 6.17
N ILE A 34 9.67 -14.76 5.48
CA ILE A 34 8.82 -13.63 5.04
C ILE A 34 8.35 -12.83 6.25
N ASN A 35 7.82 -13.51 7.28
CA ASN A 35 7.29 -12.85 8.47
C ASN A 35 8.38 -12.04 9.22
N GLU A 36 9.57 -12.63 9.46
CA GLU A 36 10.68 -11.93 10.11
C GLU A 36 11.13 -10.70 9.31
N ALA A 37 11.41 -10.90 8.01
CA ALA A 37 11.91 -9.83 7.15
C ALA A 37 10.91 -8.68 7.01
N ALA A 38 9.63 -8.99 6.81
CA ALA A 38 8.58 -7.98 6.70
C ALA A 38 8.39 -7.20 8.00
N LYS A 39 8.39 -7.87 9.16
CA LYS A 39 8.27 -7.21 10.48
C LYS A 39 9.47 -6.33 10.78
N ALA A 40 10.69 -6.82 10.51
CA ALA A 40 11.91 -6.05 10.71
C ALA A 40 11.95 -4.79 9.83
N ALA A 41 11.67 -4.93 8.53
CA ALA A 41 11.64 -3.81 7.59
C ALA A 41 10.54 -2.79 7.94
N THR A 42 9.36 -3.27 8.35
CA THR A 42 8.25 -2.43 8.81
C THR A 42 8.62 -1.64 10.06
N LEU A 43 9.21 -2.31 11.06
CA LEU A 43 9.65 -1.68 12.30
C LEU A 43 10.70 -0.60 12.00
N LEU A 44 11.74 -0.94 11.24
CA LEU A 44 12.79 0.00 10.84
C LEU A 44 12.19 1.27 10.21
N THR A 45 11.20 1.09 9.34
CA THR A 45 10.61 2.20 8.61
C THR A 45 9.75 3.10 9.49
N LYS A 46 9.05 2.55 10.49
CA LYS A 46 8.29 3.36 11.46
C LYS A 46 9.19 4.07 12.47
N LEU A 47 10.33 3.48 12.83
CA LEU A 47 11.32 4.13 13.69
C LEU A 47 12.06 5.27 12.96
N GLY A 48 12.29 5.12 11.65
CA GLY A 48 13.01 6.09 10.84
C GLY A 48 12.25 7.38 10.52
N GLN A 49 13.01 8.46 10.31
CA GLN A 49 12.57 9.73 9.74
C GLN A 49 13.44 10.04 8.51
N THR A 50 13.14 11.09 7.74
CA THR A 50 13.95 11.45 6.53
C THR A 50 15.45 11.64 6.83
N ASN A 51 15.82 11.92 8.08
CA ASN A 51 17.19 12.09 8.54
C ASN A 51 17.52 11.10 9.68
N GLN A 52 18.71 11.22 10.27
CA GLN A 52 19.05 10.49 11.49
C GLN A 52 18.01 10.78 12.59
N ALA A 53 17.45 9.72 13.14
CA ALA A 53 16.47 9.77 14.19
C ALA A 53 17.01 9.02 15.41
N THR A 54 16.76 9.58 16.58
CA THR A 54 16.94 8.89 17.86
C THR A 54 15.55 8.75 18.45
N VAL A 55 15.19 7.52 18.80
CA VAL A 55 13.92 7.21 19.46
C VAL A 55 14.22 6.55 20.79
N THR A 56 13.47 6.92 21.83
CA THR A 56 13.59 6.28 23.14
C THR A 56 13.05 4.84 23.07
N LYS A 57 13.49 3.95 23.96
CA LYS A 57 12.91 2.60 24.04
C LYS A 57 11.41 2.60 24.36
N VAL A 58 10.93 3.64 25.05
CA VAL A 58 9.50 3.83 25.32
C VAL A 58 8.73 4.12 24.03
N GLU A 59 9.23 5.03 23.19
CA GLU A 59 8.65 5.33 21.89
C GLU A 59 8.73 4.12 20.95
N ALA A 60 9.87 3.42 20.89
CA ALA A 60 10.03 2.22 20.08
C ALA A 60 9.04 1.12 20.49
N ARG A 61 8.81 0.95 21.80
CA ARG A 61 7.79 0.02 22.32
C ARG A 61 6.38 0.43 21.89
N ALA A 62 6.05 1.72 21.93
CA ALA A 62 4.75 2.22 21.48
C ALA A 62 4.55 1.98 19.97
N ILE A 63 5.59 2.22 19.16
CA ILE A 63 5.59 1.97 17.71
C ILE A 63 5.41 0.47 17.42
N ALA A 64 6.07 -0.40 18.18
CA ALA A 64 5.94 -1.85 18.02
C ALA A 64 4.49 -2.31 18.26
N VAL A 65 3.86 -1.87 19.37
CA VAL A 65 2.45 -2.17 19.66
C VAL A 65 1.54 -1.66 18.54
N ALA A 66 1.75 -0.43 18.09
CA ALA A 66 0.98 0.17 17.00
C ALA A 66 1.17 -0.55 15.65
N SER A 67 2.17 -1.43 15.54
CA SER A 67 2.46 -2.23 14.36
C SER A 67 1.99 -3.67 14.48
N GLY A 68 1.25 -4.00 15.54
CA GLY A 68 0.77 -5.36 15.79
C GLY A 68 1.87 -6.32 16.25
N LEU A 69 3.01 -5.81 16.73
CA LEU A 69 4.10 -6.62 17.27
C LEU A 69 3.91 -6.82 18.78
N ASP A 70 4.23 -8.01 19.28
CA ASP A 70 4.36 -8.25 20.72
C ASP A 70 5.71 -7.66 21.21
N PRO A 71 5.71 -6.60 22.02
CA PRO A 71 6.96 -5.98 22.43
C PRO A 71 7.79 -6.79 23.42
N ARG A 72 7.19 -7.80 24.08
CA ARG A 72 7.90 -8.70 25.00
C ARG A 72 8.58 -9.82 24.24
N LEU A 73 7.92 -10.38 23.22
CA LEU A 73 8.39 -11.56 22.51
C LEU A 73 9.16 -11.23 21.23
N GLU A 74 8.74 -10.22 20.48
CA GLU A 74 9.25 -9.98 19.12
C GLU A 74 10.22 -8.80 19.04
N LEU A 75 9.93 -7.70 19.73
CA LEU A 75 10.64 -6.43 19.54
C LEU A 75 12.16 -6.56 19.73
N ASN A 76 12.61 -7.21 20.80
CA ASN A 76 14.06 -7.36 21.05
C ASN A 76 14.75 -8.19 19.96
N GLY A 77 14.10 -9.26 19.48
CA GLY A 77 14.63 -10.08 18.39
C GLY A 77 14.75 -9.27 17.10
N LEU A 78 13.70 -8.52 16.74
CA LEU A 78 13.71 -7.67 15.55
C LEU A 78 14.75 -6.55 15.65
N LEU A 79 14.93 -5.92 16.81
CA LEU A 79 15.99 -4.93 17.01
C LEU A 79 17.38 -5.55 16.85
N GLN A 80 17.62 -6.76 17.36
CA GLN A 80 18.89 -7.47 17.14
C GLN A 80 19.14 -7.77 15.67
N VAL A 81 18.11 -8.16 14.91
CA VAL A 81 18.22 -8.36 13.45
C VAL A 81 18.65 -7.06 12.77
N LEU A 82 17.99 -5.94 13.09
CA LEU A 82 18.30 -4.62 12.53
C LEU A 82 19.69 -4.12 12.92
N GLU A 83 20.13 -4.38 14.15
CA GLU A 83 21.45 -4.00 14.67
C GLU A 83 22.56 -4.82 14.00
N ARG A 84 22.39 -6.15 13.85
CA ARG A 84 23.33 -7.00 13.11
C ARG A 84 23.52 -6.52 11.67
N LYS A 85 22.44 -6.03 11.06
CA LYS A 85 22.43 -5.43 9.71
C LYS A 85 23.00 -4.00 9.67
N ARG A 86 23.40 -3.44 10.82
CA ARG A 86 23.91 -2.07 10.95
C ARG A 86 22.91 -1.01 10.47
N LEU A 87 21.63 -1.25 10.69
CA LEU A 87 20.54 -0.33 10.36
C LEU A 87 20.13 0.51 11.57
N ILE A 88 20.45 0.02 12.76
CA ILE A 88 20.30 0.74 14.02
C ILE A 88 21.54 0.54 14.89
N ASP A 89 21.71 1.43 15.86
CA ASP A 89 22.61 1.26 17.00
C ASP A 89 21.81 1.43 18.30
N GLN A 90 22.08 0.59 19.29
CA GLN A 90 21.31 0.54 20.54
C GLN A 90 22.13 0.99 21.74
N SER A 91 21.57 1.92 22.51
CA SER A 91 22.06 2.24 23.85
C SER A 91 21.12 1.64 24.93
N LYS A 92 21.37 1.97 26.20
CA LYS A 92 20.49 1.55 27.30
C LYS A 92 19.09 2.15 27.15
N GLU A 93 19.01 3.43 26.79
CA GLU A 93 17.77 4.22 26.78
C GLU A 93 17.23 4.51 25.38
N ASP A 94 18.13 4.55 24.39
CA ASP A 94 17.84 5.08 23.06
C ASP A 94 18.23 4.11 21.94
N ILE A 95 17.54 4.25 20.82
CA ILE A 95 17.83 3.57 19.56
C ILE A 95 18.14 4.65 18.52
N SER A 96 19.34 4.59 17.94
CA SER A 96 19.75 5.46 16.85
C SER A 96 19.49 4.77 15.52
N ILE A 97 18.67 5.36 14.67
CA ILE A 97 18.37 4.84 13.34
C ILE A 97 19.40 5.39 12.36
N LEU A 98 20.12 4.48 11.71
CA LEU A 98 21.15 4.81 10.72
C LEU A 98 20.46 4.99 9.38
N GLY A 99 20.11 6.26 9.06
CA GLY A 99 19.61 6.75 7.77
C GLY A 99 18.85 5.73 6.92
N VAL A 100 17.53 5.65 7.09
CA VAL A 100 16.68 4.72 6.33
C VAL A 100 15.98 5.46 5.20
N THR A 101 16.41 5.20 3.97
CA THR A 101 15.62 5.50 2.77
C THR A 101 14.84 4.26 2.37
N THR A 102 13.79 4.37 1.56
CA THR A 102 12.96 3.18 1.25
C THR A 102 13.51 2.23 0.25
N ARG A 103 14.29 2.73 -0.72
CA ARG A 103 15.12 1.81 -1.51
C ARG A 103 16.05 1.02 -0.59
N GLY A 104 16.60 1.69 0.42
CA GLY A 104 17.25 1.04 1.55
C GLY A 104 16.34 0.00 2.21
N SER A 105 15.16 0.38 2.71
CA SER A 105 14.28 -0.53 3.46
C SER A 105 13.81 -1.75 2.65
N LEU A 106 13.53 -1.59 1.35
CA LEU A 106 13.17 -2.69 0.47
C LEU A 106 14.37 -3.61 0.21
N GLY A 107 15.54 -3.03 -0.10
CA GLY A 107 16.76 -3.79 -0.21
C GLY A 107 17.09 -4.54 1.08
N HIS A 108 16.90 -3.92 2.24
CA HIS A 108 17.11 -4.52 3.56
C HIS A 108 16.09 -5.63 3.84
N ALA A 109 14.82 -5.46 3.45
CA ALA A 109 13.83 -6.54 3.54
C ALA A 109 14.30 -7.78 2.78
N THR A 110 14.83 -7.60 1.56
CA THR A 110 15.41 -8.70 0.78
C THR A 110 16.63 -9.31 1.45
N ASP A 111 17.53 -8.49 2.00
CA ASP A 111 18.74 -9.02 2.65
C ASP A 111 18.39 -9.79 3.92
N ILE A 112 17.41 -9.34 4.70
CA ILE A 112 16.94 -10.04 5.90
C ILE A 112 16.26 -11.34 5.48
N TYR A 113 15.40 -11.29 4.46
CA TYR A 113 14.72 -12.46 3.92
C TYR A 113 15.70 -13.54 3.43
N ASN A 114 16.70 -13.16 2.63
CA ASN A 114 17.67 -14.12 2.12
C ASN A 114 18.56 -14.72 3.22
N GLU A 115 18.89 -13.95 4.27
CA GLU A 115 19.65 -14.45 5.43
C GLU A 115 18.82 -15.33 6.36
N ALA A 116 17.50 -15.19 6.34
CA ALA A 116 16.59 -16.05 7.10
C ALA A 116 16.38 -17.44 6.44
N GLU A 117 17.13 -17.75 5.37
CA GLU A 117 17.14 -19.05 4.68
C GLU A 117 15.72 -19.50 4.27
N PRO A 118 15.08 -18.79 3.33
CA PRO A 118 13.67 -18.99 3.02
C PRO A 118 13.41 -20.36 2.44
N SER A 119 12.26 -20.92 2.80
CA SER A 119 11.79 -22.19 2.27
C SER A 119 11.44 -22.11 0.78
N THR A 120 11.33 -23.26 0.13
CA THR A 120 10.88 -23.35 -1.26
C THR A 120 9.48 -22.75 -1.46
N TYR A 121 8.58 -22.88 -0.48
CA TYR A 121 7.24 -22.28 -0.53
C TYR A 121 7.30 -20.75 -0.46
N GLU A 122 8.22 -20.20 0.34
CA GLU A 122 8.44 -18.76 0.41
C GLU A 122 8.99 -18.22 -0.92
N GLU A 123 9.98 -18.87 -1.53
CA GLU A 123 10.49 -18.47 -2.85
C GLU A 123 9.43 -18.63 -3.97
N ALA A 124 8.62 -19.69 -3.90
CA ALA A 124 7.49 -19.90 -4.80
C ALA A 124 6.43 -18.79 -4.66
N SER A 125 6.17 -18.31 -3.45
CA SER A 125 5.20 -17.22 -3.21
C SER A 125 5.61 -15.92 -3.88
N ILE A 126 6.88 -15.52 -3.75
CA ILE A 126 7.44 -14.33 -4.42
C ILE A 126 7.33 -14.46 -5.94
N THR A 127 7.66 -15.64 -6.48
CA THR A 127 7.56 -15.92 -7.91
C THR A 127 6.12 -15.83 -8.41
N LEU A 128 5.18 -16.44 -7.69
CA LEU A 128 3.75 -16.40 -8.01
C LEU A 128 3.24 -14.96 -8.03
N ALA A 129 3.61 -14.15 -7.03
CA ALA A 129 3.21 -12.75 -6.94
C ALA A 129 3.71 -11.93 -8.13
N GLU A 130 4.98 -12.11 -8.51
CA GLU A 130 5.58 -11.42 -9.66
C GLU A 130 4.81 -11.74 -10.94
N VAL A 131 4.58 -13.02 -11.22
CA VAL A 131 3.86 -13.47 -12.42
C VAL A 131 2.42 -12.96 -12.44
N ALA A 132 1.73 -13.06 -11.30
CA ALA A 132 0.33 -12.63 -11.18
C ALA A 132 0.15 -11.10 -11.22
N SER A 133 1.24 -10.33 -11.05
CA SER A 133 1.24 -8.87 -11.19
C SER A 133 1.33 -8.40 -12.65
N GLU A 134 1.91 -9.21 -13.52
CA GLU A 134 2.08 -8.89 -14.94
C GLU A 134 0.74 -8.97 -15.68
N ALA A 135 0.00 -10.07 -15.50
CA ALA A 135 -1.32 -10.29 -16.05
C ALA A 135 -2.06 -11.37 -15.25
N PRO A 136 -3.40 -11.44 -15.31
CA PRO A 136 -4.13 -12.58 -14.78
C PRO A 136 -3.67 -13.86 -15.47
N ILE A 137 -3.40 -14.90 -14.69
CA ILE A 137 -2.90 -16.20 -15.16
C ILE A 137 -3.86 -17.31 -14.72
N ARG A 138 -4.08 -18.34 -15.55
CA ARG A 138 -4.86 -19.50 -15.09
C ARG A 138 -4.08 -20.27 -14.05
N ARG A 139 -4.78 -20.81 -13.06
CA ARG A 139 -4.18 -21.69 -12.06
C ARG A 139 -3.44 -22.87 -12.70
N ALA A 140 -4.00 -23.48 -13.75
CA ALA A 140 -3.35 -24.55 -14.49
C ALA A 140 -1.99 -24.14 -15.09
N ASP A 141 -1.95 -22.98 -15.75
CA ASP A 141 -0.75 -22.48 -16.44
C ASP A 141 0.38 -22.17 -15.44
N VAL A 142 0.04 -21.58 -14.29
CA VAL A 142 1.04 -21.23 -13.27
C VAL A 142 1.50 -22.44 -12.46
N SER A 143 0.66 -23.46 -12.29
CA SER A 143 0.99 -24.69 -11.57
C SER A 143 2.22 -25.37 -12.18
N GLN A 144 2.22 -25.57 -13.50
CA GLN A 144 3.37 -26.14 -14.20
C GLN A 144 4.64 -25.28 -14.01
N ARG A 145 4.52 -23.97 -14.21
CA ARG A 145 5.66 -23.05 -14.09
C ARG A 145 6.28 -23.07 -12.69
N ILE A 146 5.46 -23.06 -11.64
CA ILE A 146 5.92 -23.08 -10.25
C ILE A 146 6.59 -24.42 -9.93
N GLY A 147 5.97 -25.54 -10.34
CA GLY A 147 6.53 -26.89 -10.17
C GLY A 147 7.92 -27.01 -10.76
N ASP A 148 8.09 -26.60 -12.01
CA ASP A 148 9.36 -26.67 -12.74
C ASP A 148 10.43 -25.75 -12.13
N THR A 149 10.06 -24.51 -11.78
CA THR A 149 10.99 -23.49 -11.27
C THR A 149 11.51 -23.86 -9.87
N HIS A 150 10.62 -24.31 -9.00
CA HIS A 150 10.90 -24.54 -7.58
C HIS A 150 11.11 -26.02 -7.24
N LYS A 151 11.09 -26.89 -8.25
CA LYS A 151 11.29 -28.34 -8.12
C LYS A 151 10.30 -28.98 -7.14
N LEU A 152 9.04 -28.56 -7.23
CA LEU A 152 7.94 -29.07 -6.43
C LEU A 152 7.20 -30.18 -7.18
N THR A 153 6.75 -31.20 -6.46
CA THR A 153 5.82 -32.21 -7.02
C THR A 153 4.44 -31.60 -7.24
N ASN A 154 3.62 -32.20 -8.11
CA ASN A 154 2.25 -31.72 -8.37
C ASN A 154 1.43 -31.56 -7.08
N ALA A 155 1.54 -32.51 -6.13
CA ALA A 155 0.84 -32.43 -4.86
C ALA A 155 1.30 -31.24 -4.00
N GLN A 156 2.60 -30.95 -4.00
CA GLN A 156 3.15 -29.77 -3.31
C GLN A 156 2.75 -28.47 -4.00
N VAL A 157 2.68 -28.45 -5.33
CA VAL A 157 2.23 -27.26 -6.07
C VAL A 157 0.76 -26.97 -5.77
N ASP A 158 -0.10 -27.99 -5.76
CA ASP A 158 -1.52 -27.82 -5.44
C ASP A 158 -1.73 -27.31 -4.01
N ASP A 159 -1.04 -27.91 -3.04
CA ASP A 159 -1.02 -27.47 -1.64
C ASP A 159 -0.52 -26.03 -1.51
N PHE A 160 0.63 -25.70 -2.10
CA PHE A 160 1.18 -24.35 -2.12
C PHE A 160 0.19 -23.33 -2.70
N LEU A 161 -0.40 -23.61 -3.86
CA LEU A 161 -1.32 -22.67 -4.51
C LEU A 161 -2.61 -22.51 -3.69
N ASP A 162 -3.11 -23.57 -3.03
CA ASP A 162 -4.25 -23.47 -2.13
C ASP A 162 -3.94 -22.62 -0.88
N ARG A 163 -2.74 -22.78 -0.30
CA ARG A 163 -2.26 -21.93 0.79
C ARG A 163 -2.07 -20.48 0.35
N ALA A 164 -1.44 -20.24 -0.79
CA ALA A 164 -1.21 -18.89 -1.32
C ALA A 164 -2.53 -18.14 -1.60
N GLU A 165 -3.54 -18.84 -2.12
CA GLU A 165 -4.89 -18.29 -2.29
C GLU A 165 -5.61 -18.08 -0.96
N GLY A 166 -5.45 -19.00 0.00
CA GLY A 166 -6.10 -18.93 1.31
C GLY A 166 -5.58 -17.78 2.17
N ILE A 167 -4.27 -17.58 2.17
CA ILE A 167 -3.58 -16.47 2.83
C ILE A 167 -3.85 -15.14 2.09
N GLY A 168 -4.05 -15.21 0.77
CA GLY A 168 -4.31 -14.04 -0.06
C GLY A 168 -3.04 -13.37 -0.60
N PHE A 169 -1.98 -14.15 -0.87
CA PHE A 169 -0.81 -13.68 -1.62
C PHE A 169 -1.17 -13.31 -3.06
N VAL A 170 -2.16 -14.01 -3.61
CA VAL A 170 -2.82 -13.70 -4.87
C VAL A 170 -4.33 -13.70 -4.68
N ASP A 171 -4.96 -12.91 -5.53
CA ASP A 171 -6.39 -12.85 -5.71
C ASP A 171 -6.86 -13.89 -6.72
N LYS A 172 -8.13 -14.30 -6.61
CA LYS A 172 -8.75 -15.26 -7.54
C LYS A 172 -10.12 -14.85 -8.03
N GLU A 173 -10.43 -15.22 -9.26
CA GLU A 173 -11.76 -15.08 -9.85
C GLU A 173 -12.14 -16.33 -10.67
N GLY A 174 -13.36 -16.83 -10.46
CA GLY A 174 -13.84 -18.10 -11.00
C GLY A 174 -13.49 -19.34 -10.16
N ASP A 175 -13.79 -20.51 -10.73
CA ASP A 175 -13.72 -21.81 -10.04
C ASP A 175 -12.83 -22.83 -10.78
N GLY A 176 -12.36 -23.84 -10.05
CA GLY A 176 -11.59 -24.96 -10.61
C GLY A 176 -10.19 -24.57 -11.12
N ASN A 177 -9.65 -25.35 -12.06
CA ASN A 177 -8.31 -25.12 -12.62
C ASN A 177 -8.26 -23.97 -13.65
N ASP A 178 -9.42 -23.56 -14.16
CA ASP A 178 -9.57 -22.44 -15.09
C ASP A 178 -9.74 -21.08 -14.39
N ARG A 179 -9.76 -21.05 -13.06
CA ARG A 179 -9.81 -19.80 -12.31
C ARG A 179 -8.58 -18.96 -12.59
N LEU A 180 -8.80 -17.66 -12.64
CA LEU A 180 -7.74 -16.68 -12.84
C LEU A 180 -7.15 -16.31 -11.50
N LEU A 181 -5.82 -16.32 -11.43
CA LEU A 181 -5.03 -15.77 -10.35
C LEU A 181 -4.44 -14.44 -10.81
N PHE A 182 -4.50 -13.44 -9.95
CA PHE A 182 -3.95 -12.12 -10.23
C PHE A 182 -3.49 -11.47 -8.93
N ASN A 183 -2.75 -10.38 -9.03
CA ASN A 183 -2.34 -9.61 -7.87
C ASN A 183 -3.11 -8.29 -7.80
N GLY A 184 -3.35 -7.78 -6.58
CA GLY A 184 -3.99 -6.49 -6.34
C GLY A 184 -3.26 -5.28 -6.95
N ASN A 185 -2.02 -5.46 -7.39
CA ASN A 185 -1.19 -4.48 -8.09
C ASN A 185 -1.24 -4.63 -9.63
N LEU A 186 -2.21 -5.37 -10.16
CA LEU A 186 -2.32 -5.68 -11.60
C LEU A 186 -2.30 -4.44 -12.49
N PHE A 187 -3.05 -3.38 -12.18
CA PHE A 187 -3.10 -2.17 -13.02
C PHE A 187 -1.92 -1.22 -12.81
N ARG A 188 -0.96 -1.59 -11.96
CA ARG A 188 0.17 -0.72 -11.64
C ARG A 188 1.28 -0.81 -12.71
N ARG A 189 1.49 -2.00 -13.28
CA ARG A 189 2.38 -2.20 -14.45
C ARG A 189 1.62 -2.09 -15.75
N SER A 190 2.20 -1.41 -16.74
CA SER A 190 1.60 -1.25 -18.08
C SER A 190 0.17 -0.71 -18.01
N SER A 191 -0.08 0.20 -17.05
CA SER A 191 -1.41 0.70 -16.67
C SER A 191 -2.20 1.23 -17.86
N VAL A 192 -1.54 1.96 -18.77
CA VAL A 192 -2.14 2.49 -20.00
C VAL A 192 -2.65 1.36 -20.89
N ALA A 193 -1.82 0.36 -21.18
CA ALA A 193 -2.19 -0.77 -22.04
C ALA A 193 -3.31 -1.60 -21.41
N LYS A 194 -3.25 -1.85 -20.10
CA LYS A 194 -4.28 -2.60 -19.36
C LYS A 194 -5.60 -1.83 -19.29
N THR A 195 -5.55 -0.54 -18.99
CA THR A 195 -6.73 0.34 -18.98
C THR A 195 -7.37 0.39 -20.36
N GLN A 196 -6.56 0.46 -21.43
CA GLN A 196 -7.08 0.40 -22.80
C GLN A 196 -7.79 -0.92 -23.07
N LYS A 197 -7.22 -2.06 -22.66
CA LYS A 197 -7.87 -3.38 -22.80
C LYS A 197 -9.22 -3.44 -22.07
N VAL A 198 -9.30 -2.84 -20.87
CA VAL A 198 -10.58 -2.70 -20.15
C VAL A 198 -11.54 -1.81 -20.92
N LEU A 199 -11.13 -0.61 -21.33
CA LEU A 199 -12.01 0.29 -22.08
C LEU A 199 -12.58 -0.38 -23.33
N THR A 200 -11.75 -1.10 -24.09
CA THR A 200 -12.19 -1.81 -25.30
C THR A 200 -13.14 -2.98 -25.03
N SER A 201 -13.23 -3.48 -23.80
CA SER A 201 -14.18 -4.54 -23.44
C SER A 201 -15.53 -4.01 -22.95
N LEU A 202 -15.68 -2.69 -22.82
CA LEU A 202 -16.88 -2.00 -22.35
C LEU A 202 -17.65 -1.35 -23.50
N ASP A 203 -18.92 -1.05 -23.26
CA ASP A 203 -19.73 -0.33 -24.24
C ASP A 203 -19.36 1.17 -24.34
N ASP A 204 -19.83 1.83 -25.39
CA ASP A 204 -19.51 3.24 -25.67
C ASP A 204 -19.97 4.20 -24.55
N ALA A 205 -21.03 3.86 -23.81
CA ALA A 205 -21.53 4.69 -22.72
C ALA A 205 -20.63 4.55 -21.49
N GLU A 206 -20.29 3.32 -21.10
CA GLU A 206 -19.35 3.02 -20.01
C GLU A 206 -17.96 3.63 -20.28
N GLN A 207 -17.45 3.53 -21.51
CA GLN A 207 -16.17 4.14 -21.89
C GLN A 207 -16.13 5.66 -21.69
N ARG A 208 -17.23 6.37 -21.99
CA ARG A 208 -17.32 7.83 -21.79
C ARG A 208 -17.27 8.18 -20.30
N LEU A 209 -18.01 7.46 -19.46
CA LEU A 209 -18.04 7.69 -18.01
C LEU A 209 -16.67 7.44 -17.36
N ILE A 210 -15.97 6.40 -17.78
CA ILE A 210 -14.60 6.11 -17.30
C ILE A 210 -13.61 7.18 -17.74
N SER A 211 -13.74 7.67 -18.99
CA SER A 211 -12.89 8.74 -19.51
C SER A 211 -13.08 10.04 -18.72
N GLU A 212 -14.32 10.36 -18.35
CA GLU A 212 -14.65 11.51 -17.51
C GLU A 212 -14.00 11.40 -16.12
N ILE A 213 -14.16 10.27 -15.43
CA ILE A 213 -13.53 10.05 -14.11
C ILE A 213 -12.00 10.09 -14.23
N SER A 214 -11.44 9.52 -15.29
CA SER A 214 -9.99 9.53 -15.53
C SER A 214 -9.47 10.95 -15.72
N GLU A 215 -10.19 11.80 -16.46
CA GLU A 215 -9.84 13.22 -16.63
C GLU A 215 -9.91 13.97 -15.29
N GLN A 216 -10.96 13.75 -14.49
CA GLN A 216 -11.10 14.38 -13.18
C GLN A 216 -9.96 13.98 -12.23
N LEU A 217 -9.66 12.67 -12.13
CA LEU A 217 -8.53 12.15 -11.34
C LEU A 217 -7.19 12.70 -11.81
N SER A 218 -6.99 12.92 -13.12
CA SER A 218 -5.76 13.51 -13.64
C SER A 218 -5.54 14.97 -13.20
N LYS A 219 -6.61 15.67 -12.80
CA LYS A 219 -6.57 17.07 -12.35
C LYS A 219 -6.48 17.18 -10.83
N SER A 220 -7.24 16.38 -10.09
CA SER A 220 -7.34 16.47 -8.63
C SER A 220 -6.52 15.44 -7.86
N GLY A 221 -6.08 14.36 -8.53
CA GLY A 221 -5.40 13.20 -7.93
C GLY A 221 -6.28 12.28 -7.10
N CYS A 222 -7.39 12.81 -6.57
CA CYS A 222 -8.27 12.11 -5.65
C CYS A 222 -9.71 12.63 -5.78
N LEU A 223 -10.70 11.75 -5.63
CA LEU A 223 -12.14 12.06 -5.68
C LEU A 223 -12.87 11.34 -4.55
N SER A 224 -14.04 11.83 -4.12
CA SER A 224 -14.86 11.10 -3.15
C SER A 224 -15.54 9.89 -3.80
N VAL A 225 -15.70 8.79 -3.04
CA VAL A 225 -16.43 7.60 -3.54
C VAL A 225 -17.86 7.94 -3.97
N GLN A 226 -18.57 8.78 -3.20
CA GLN A 226 -19.95 9.18 -3.52
C GLN A 226 -20.07 9.83 -4.90
N HIS A 227 -19.10 10.67 -5.26
CA HIS A 227 -19.07 11.33 -6.57
C HIS A 227 -18.77 10.33 -7.69
N VAL A 228 -17.78 9.47 -7.51
CA VAL A 228 -17.39 8.48 -8.53
C VAL A 228 -18.50 7.45 -8.76
N GLU A 229 -19.13 6.95 -7.69
CA GLU A 229 -20.25 6.01 -7.80
C GLU A 229 -21.46 6.64 -8.49
N HIS A 230 -21.72 7.94 -8.25
CA HIS A 230 -22.80 8.66 -8.93
C HIS A 230 -22.57 8.75 -10.45
N VAL A 231 -21.35 9.07 -10.88
CA VAL A 231 -21.00 9.17 -12.31
C VAL A 231 -21.01 7.80 -12.99
N LEU A 232 -20.37 6.79 -12.38
CA LEU A 232 -20.21 5.47 -13.01
C LEU A 232 -21.44 4.58 -12.89
N SER A 233 -22.35 4.86 -11.95
CA SER A 233 -23.31 3.91 -11.39
C SER A 233 -22.65 2.81 -10.54
N LYS A 234 -23.39 2.31 -9.55
CA LYS A 234 -22.92 1.28 -8.62
C LYS A 234 -22.41 0.00 -9.29
N PRO A 235 -23.09 -0.61 -10.28
CA PRO A 235 -22.61 -1.85 -10.91
C PRO A 235 -21.27 -1.69 -11.63
N LEU A 236 -21.09 -0.61 -12.39
CA LEU A 236 -19.84 -0.34 -13.10
C LEU A 236 -18.70 -0.02 -12.12
N PHE A 237 -19.00 0.79 -11.10
CA PHE A 237 -18.03 1.11 -10.04
C PHE A 237 -17.52 -0.16 -9.33
N GLU A 238 -18.42 -1.03 -8.86
CA GLU A 238 -18.05 -2.27 -8.17
C GLU A 238 -17.19 -3.19 -9.05
N LYS A 239 -17.54 -3.33 -10.34
CA LYS A 239 -16.78 -4.12 -11.32
C LYS A 239 -15.36 -3.58 -11.50
N LEU A 240 -15.21 -2.26 -11.69
CA LEU A 240 -13.90 -1.63 -11.93
C LEU A 240 -13.01 -1.66 -10.69
N VAL A 241 -13.57 -1.44 -9.50
CA VAL A 241 -12.81 -1.55 -8.24
C VAL A 241 -12.37 -2.99 -7.99
N ALA A 242 -13.28 -3.96 -8.17
CA ALA A 242 -12.96 -5.38 -7.98
C ALA A 242 -11.86 -5.88 -8.93
N ALA A 243 -11.81 -5.35 -10.15
CA ALA A 243 -10.74 -5.60 -11.10
C ALA A 243 -9.46 -4.79 -10.85
N ALA A 244 -9.39 -3.97 -9.79
CA ALA A 244 -8.26 -3.09 -9.45
C ALA A 244 -8.00 -1.94 -10.44
N VAL A 245 -9.00 -1.51 -11.22
CA VAL A 245 -8.90 -0.33 -12.10
C VAL A 245 -8.84 0.97 -11.29
N TYR A 246 -9.49 0.99 -10.13
CA TYR A 246 -9.47 2.10 -9.18
C TYR A 246 -9.00 1.64 -7.79
N ASP A 247 -8.30 2.54 -7.09
CA ASP A 247 -7.86 2.34 -5.72
C ASP A 247 -8.79 3.09 -4.75
N LEU A 248 -9.26 2.42 -3.70
CA LEU A 248 -10.05 3.01 -2.62
C LEU A 248 -9.20 3.21 -1.37
N ASN A 249 -9.23 4.41 -0.80
CA ASN A 249 -8.45 4.78 0.37
C ASN A 249 -9.41 5.32 1.43
N GLU A 250 -9.51 4.64 2.57
CA GLU A 250 -10.39 5.04 3.67
C GLU A 250 -9.58 5.62 4.82
N VAL A 251 -10.02 6.78 5.30
CA VAL A 251 -9.48 7.40 6.52
C VAL A 251 -10.62 7.53 7.52
N THR A 252 -10.35 7.08 8.74
CA THR A 252 -11.30 7.16 9.85
C THR A 252 -10.89 8.28 10.80
N ASN A 253 -11.85 9.11 11.19
CA ASN A 253 -11.69 10.10 12.24
C ASN A 253 -12.90 10.11 13.19
N GLU A 254 -12.95 11.06 14.12
CA GLU A 254 -14.05 11.21 15.10
C GLU A 254 -15.41 11.49 14.43
N GLN A 255 -15.45 11.88 13.15
CA GLN A 255 -16.66 12.14 12.37
C GLN A 255 -17.09 10.94 11.50
N GLY A 256 -16.37 9.82 11.56
CA GLY A 256 -16.66 8.60 10.82
C GLY A 256 -15.59 8.23 9.79
N SER A 257 -15.95 7.27 8.94
CA SER A 257 -15.11 6.79 7.84
C SER A 257 -15.35 7.59 6.56
N HIS A 258 -14.27 7.98 5.89
CA HIS A 258 -14.32 8.76 4.63
C HIS A 258 -13.50 8.04 3.57
N VAL A 259 -14.14 7.67 2.46
CA VAL A 259 -13.53 6.85 1.40
C VAL A 259 -13.30 7.69 0.14
N TYR A 260 -12.10 7.57 -0.40
CA TYR A 260 -11.65 8.31 -1.58
C TYR A 260 -11.09 7.40 -2.66
N VAL A 261 -11.31 7.79 -3.91
CA VAL A 261 -10.84 7.10 -5.10
C VAL A 261 -9.58 7.77 -5.64
N THR A 262 -8.56 6.96 -5.94
CA THR A 262 -7.35 7.37 -6.66
C THR A 262 -7.13 6.47 -7.87
N ALA A 263 -6.48 6.97 -8.91
CA ALA A 263 -5.96 6.12 -9.98
C ALA A 263 -4.80 5.28 -9.42
N PRO A 264 -4.72 3.96 -9.69
CA PRO A 264 -3.58 3.15 -9.23
C PRO A 264 -2.25 3.78 -9.63
N ALA A 265 -2.14 4.24 -10.89
CA ALA A 265 -0.97 4.89 -11.46
C ALA A 265 -0.57 6.25 -10.87
N ALA A 266 -1.39 6.85 -10.01
CA ALA A 266 -1.12 8.18 -9.44
C ALA A 266 0.18 8.20 -8.62
N PHE A 267 0.58 7.07 -8.03
CA PHE A 267 1.71 6.98 -7.11
C PHE A 267 3.01 6.47 -7.76
N HIS A 268 2.99 5.99 -9.00
CA HIS A 268 4.11 5.21 -9.56
C HIS A 268 4.37 5.42 -11.06
N LYS A 269 3.94 6.55 -11.65
CA LYS A 269 4.05 6.82 -13.10
C LYS A 269 5.45 6.58 -13.70
N PHE A 270 6.52 6.59 -12.89
CA PHE A 270 7.92 6.42 -13.33
C PHE A 270 8.80 5.57 -12.38
N VAL A 271 8.22 4.85 -11.42
CA VAL A 271 8.94 3.94 -10.50
C VAL A 271 8.34 2.55 -10.61
N ASP A 272 9.09 1.52 -10.22
CA ASP A 272 8.57 0.15 -10.28
C ASP A 272 7.26 0.07 -9.48
N PRO A 273 6.16 -0.36 -10.12
CA PRO A 273 4.85 -0.33 -9.50
C PRO A 273 4.65 -1.35 -8.37
N MET A 274 5.65 -2.21 -8.09
CA MET A 274 5.63 -3.16 -6.99
C MET A 274 5.97 -2.54 -5.62
N VAL A 275 6.56 -1.35 -5.60
CA VAL A 275 6.91 -0.60 -4.37
C VAL A 275 5.66 0.04 -3.72
N ASP A 276 4.45 -0.38 -4.07
CA ASP A 276 3.21 0.35 -3.78
C ASP A 276 2.72 0.25 -2.33
N ASP A 277 3.01 -0.87 -1.67
CA ASP A 277 2.86 -1.04 -0.22
C ASP A 277 3.70 -0.01 0.56
N CYS A 278 4.65 0.65 -0.12
CA CYS A 278 5.43 1.76 0.40
C CYS A 278 4.74 3.12 0.39
N PHE A 279 3.63 3.25 -0.32
CA PHE A 279 2.91 4.51 -0.41
C PHE A 279 1.67 4.58 0.48
N ASP A 280 1.37 3.60 1.33
CA ASP A 280 0.22 3.69 2.24
C ASP A 280 0.28 4.93 3.14
N MET A 281 1.47 5.30 3.62
CA MET A 281 1.68 6.56 4.34
C MET A 281 1.27 7.79 3.51
N ALA A 282 1.60 7.77 2.22
CA ALA A 282 1.33 8.87 1.31
C ALA A 282 -0.13 8.89 0.84
N LYS A 283 -0.73 7.74 0.55
CA LYS A 283 -2.16 7.58 0.26
C LYS A 283 -3.00 8.01 1.44
N SER A 284 -2.62 7.60 2.66
CA SER A 284 -3.25 8.04 3.90
C SER A 284 -3.14 9.56 4.08
N LEU A 285 -1.97 10.15 3.80
CA LEU A 285 -1.79 11.60 3.84
C LEU A 285 -2.62 12.33 2.77
N VAL A 286 -2.68 11.81 1.55
CA VAL A 286 -3.52 12.33 0.44
C VAL A 286 -4.99 12.32 0.84
N ALA A 287 -5.48 11.22 1.40
CA ALA A 287 -6.87 11.09 1.83
C ALA A 287 -7.18 12.03 3.01
N ALA A 288 -6.28 12.15 4.00
CA ALA A 288 -6.45 13.08 5.12
C ALA A 288 -6.45 14.56 4.68
N LEU A 289 -5.55 14.94 3.77
CA LEU A 289 -5.51 16.28 3.17
C LEU A 289 -6.77 16.57 2.34
N THR A 290 -7.22 15.60 1.54
CA THR A 290 -8.45 15.72 0.74
C THR A 290 -9.66 15.94 1.65
N TYR A 291 -9.78 15.15 2.73
CA TYR A 291 -10.81 15.36 3.75
C TYR A 291 -10.76 16.78 4.34
N GLY A 292 -9.56 17.24 4.70
CA GLY A 292 -9.34 18.60 5.22
C GLY A 292 -9.72 19.71 4.23
N MET A 293 -9.65 19.45 2.92
CA MET A 293 -10.05 20.40 1.87
C MET A 293 -11.56 20.41 1.63
N ILE A 294 -12.16 19.24 1.46
CA ILE A 294 -13.53 19.15 0.92
C ILE A 294 -14.61 18.95 2.00
N SER A 295 -14.29 18.22 3.07
CA SER A 295 -15.27 17.78 4.06
C SER A 295 -15.24 18.60 5.34
N ARG A 296 -14.11 19.21 5.68
CA ARG A 296 -14.00 20.02 6.91
C ARG A 296 -14.76 21.33 6.82
N PRO A 297 -15.48 21.77 7.87
CA PRO A 297 -16.06 23.12 7.92
C PRO A 297 -14.99 24.22 7.99
N SER A 298 -15.24 25.38 7.40
CA SER A 298 -14.31 26.53 7.44
C SER A 298 -13.97 26.98 8.87
N SER A 299 -14.93 26.89 9.80
CA SER A 299 -14.76 27.22 11.22
C SER A 299 -13.85 26.26 12.00
N GLN A 300 -13.54 25.09 11.44
CA GLN A 300 -12.75 24.05 12.09
C GLN A 300 -11.37 23.85 11.44
N GLY A 301 -10.94 24.79 10.58
CA GLY A 301 -9.62 24.74 9.94
C GLY A 301 -9.61 23.98 8.62
N ARG A 302 -10.59 24.24 7.74
CA ARG A 302 -10.58 23.79 6.34
C ARG A 302 -9.30 24.22 5.64
N ILE A 303 -8.72 23.31 4.86
CA ILE A 303 -7.53 23.59 4.04
C ILE A 303 -7.97 24.34 2.78
N THR A 304 -7.48 25.57 2.61
CA THR A 304 -7.77 26.41 1.43
C THR A 304 -6.55 26.68 0.56
N GLN A 305 -5.34 26.51 1.11
CA GLN A 305 -4.07 26.78 0.43
C GLN A 305 -3.16 25.55 0.52
N LEU A 306 -3.56 24.46 -0.13
CA LEU A 306 -2.87 23.18 -0.06
C LEU A 306 -1.37 23.29 -0.40
N PRO A 307 -0.95 23.93 -1.52
CA PRO A 307 0.48 24.01 -1.85
C PRO A 307 1.29 24.71 -0.75
N ALA A 308 0.82 25.85 -0.25
CA ALA A 308 1.52 26.60 0.79
C ALA A 308 1.61 25.82 2.11
N LEU A 309 0.54 25.12 2.50
CA LEU A 309 0.50 24.31 3.71
C LEU A 309 1.51 23.16 3.63
N VAL A 310 1.45 22.37 2.56
CA VAL A 310 2.30 21.18 2.42
C VAL A 310 3.76 21.57 2.15
N SER A 311 4.04 22.61 1.37
CA SER A 311 5.41 23.12 1.21
C SER A 311 6.03 23.59 2.53
N LYS A 312 5.23 24.19 3.43
CA LYS A 312 5.69 24.57 4.78
C LYS A 312 6.06 23.34 5.62
N LEU A 313 5.26 22.28 5.54
CA LEU A 313 5.54 20.98 6.18
C LEU A 313 6.79 20.30 5.63
N ILE A 314 6.92 20.22 4.29
CA ILE A 314 8.10 19.69 3.58
C ILE A 314 9.38 20.42 4.00
N SER A 315 9.28 21.74 4.23
CA SER A 315 10.39 22.58 4.73
C SER A 315 10.72 22.35 6.22
N GLY A 316 10.12 21.35 6.87
CA GLY A 316 10.35 21.00 8.27
C GLY A 316 9.67 21.92 9.29
N ARG A 317 8.79 22.85 8.85
CA ARG A 317 8.11 23.80 9.74
C ARG A 317 6.75 23.26 10.19
N GLU A 318 6.26 23.79 11.31
CA GLU A 318 4.92 23.46 11.84
C GLU A 318 3.80 24.28 11.16
N VAL A 319 2.63 23.66 11.03
CA VAL A 319 1.36 24.33 10.66
C VAL A 319 0.34 24.19 11.79
N GLY A 320 -0.63 25.11 11.87
CA GLY A 320 -1.59 25.19 12.98
C GLY A 320 -1.38 26.45 13.86
N PRO A 321 -1.99 26.51 15.06
CA PRO A 321 -2.72 25.43 15.72
C PRO A 321 -4.20 25.38 15.34
N THR A 322 -4.75 24.19 15.12
CA THR A 322 -6.20 23.99 14.87
C THR A 322 -6.71 22.73 15.56
N THR A 323 -8.04 22.62 15.71
CA THR A 323 -8.68 21.42 16.27
C THR A 323 -8.66 20.26 15.27
N SER A 324 -8.79 20.52 13.96
CA SER A 324 -8.79 19.49 12.91
C SER A 324 -7.50 18.69 12.88
N ILE A 325 -6.35 19.33 13.12
CA ILE A 325 -5.06 18.64 13.21
C ILE A 325 -5.10 17.49 14.24
N GLY A 326 -5.66 17.75 15.43
CA GLY A 326 -5.77 16.76 16.49
C GLY A 326 -6.80 15.67 16.26
N GLN A 327 -7.61 15.77 15.21
CA GLN A 327 -8.67 14.80 14.88
C GLN A 327 -8.33 13.99 13.63
N ASP A 328 -7.77 14.64 12.60
CA ASP A 328 -7.61 14.05 11.27
C ASP A 328 -6.27 13.35 11.06
N TYR A 329 -5.26 13.66 11.89
CA TYR A 329 -3.88 13.23 11.67
C TYR A 329 -3.36 12.26 12.73
N ARG A 330 -4.21 11.77 13.66
CA ARG A 330 -3.80 10.83 14.71
C ARG A 330 -3.25 9.52 14.16
N VAL A 331 -3.92 8.96 13.15
CA VAL A 331 -3.46 7.76 12.44
C VAL A 331 -2.08 7.99 11.82
N LEU A 332 -1.87 9.15 11.21
CA LEU A 332 -0.58 9.53 10.62
C LEU A 332 0.52 9.71 11.68
N GLU A 333 0.17 10.20 12.88
CA GLU A 333 1.11 10.35 13.99
C GLU A 333 1.55 9.00 14.56
N VAL A 334 0.60 8.09 14.80
CA VAL A 334 0.88 6.74 15.33
C VAL A 334 1.83 5.96 14.42
N ASN A 335 1.78 6.21 13.11
CA ASN A 335 2.63 5.55 12.13
C ASN A 335 3.89 6.37 11.77
N GLY A 336 4.19 7.44 12.51
CA GLY A 336 5.44 8.19 12.37
C GLY A 336 5.53 9.04 11.09
N VAL A 337 4.41 9.34 10.43
CA VAL A 337 4.38 10.22 9.25
C VAL A 337 4.44 11.67 9.67
N VAL A 338 3.73 12.02 10.73
CA VAL A 338 3.64 13.37 11.28
C VAL A 338 3.84 13.35 12.79
N LYS A 339 4.08 14.52 13.38
CA LYS A 339 4.10 14.73 14.82
C LYS A 339 3.11 15.81 15.18
N LEU A 340 2.27 15.54 16.17
CA LEU A 340 1.32 16.49 16.72
C LEU A 340 1.91 17.10 17.98
N ARG A 341 1.73 18.40 18.14
CA ARG A 341 2.09 19.13 19.36
C ARG A 341 0.88 19.92 19.84
N ARG A 342 0.42 19.65 21.06
CA ARG A 342 -0.67 20.43 21.66
C ARG A 342 -0.26 21.89 21.82
N ASP A 343 -1.21 22.78 21.57
CA ASP A 343 -1.05 24.20 21.86
C ASP A 343 -1.05 24.43 23.38
N ALA A 344 -0.17 25.30 23.86
CA ALA A 344 0.00 25.55 25.29
C ALA A 344 -1.17 26.33 25.88
N SER A 345 -1.84 27.16 25.08
CA SER A 345 -2.94 28.02 25.52
C SER A 345 -4.30 27.37 25.27
N TYR A 346 -4.41 26.49 24.28
CA TYR A 346 -5.66 25.83 23.90
C TYR A 346 -5.48 24.31 23.78
N SER A 347 -5.89 23.58 24.81
CA SER A 347 -5.68 22.13 24.94
C SER A 347 -6.29 21.28 23.82
N ASN A 348 -7.27 21.81 23.10
CA ASN A 348 -7.93 21.14 21.97
C ASN A 348 -7.33 21.50 20.61
N ARG A 349 -6.31 22.36 20.54
CA ARG A 349 -5.64 22.74 19.28
C ARG A 349 -4.26 22.14 19.21
N TYR A 350 -3.85 21.81 18.00
CA TYR A 350 -2.62 21.09 17.73
C TYR A 350 -1.86 21.73 16.57
N TYR A 351 -0.54 21.75 16.69
CA TYR A 351 0.38 21.95 15.59
C TYR A 351 0.71 20.62 14.94
N LEU A 352 0.99 20.67 13.64
CA LEU A 352 1.36 19.53 12.81
C LEU A 352 2.76 19.76 12.24
N ARG A 353 3.64 18.77 12.37
CA ARG A 353 4.95 18.70 11.71
C ARG A 353 5.06 17.42 10.89
N LEU A 354 5.66 17.50 9.70
CA LEU A 354 5.96 16.32 8.89
C LEU A 354 7.29 15.70 9.35
N LEU A 355 7.30 14.39 9.56
CA LEU A 355 8.49 13.61 9.93
C LEU A 355 9.15 12.95 8.72
N LYS A 356 8.34 12.66 7.70
CA LYS A 356 8.70 11.96 6.47
C LYS A 356 8.50 12.90 5.28
N ARG A 357 9.52 13.70 4.96
CA ARG A 357 9.48 14.80 3.97
C ARG A 357 8.95 14.34 2.62
N GLU A 358 9.51 13.26 2.14
CA GLU A 358 9.21 12.61 0.88
C GLU A 358 7.74 12.13 0.78
N VAL A 359 7.13 11.70 1.89
CA VAL A 359 5.69 11.38 1.94
C VAL A 359 4.86 12.63 1.66
N GLY A 360 5.28 13.78 2.19
CA GLY A 360 4.65 15.08 1.91
C GLY A 360 4.89 15.57 0.47
N GLU A 361 6.10 15.39 -0.07
CA GLU A 361 6.42 15.73 -1.46
C GLU A 361 5.55 14.95 -2.44
N LEU A 362 5.39 13.64 -2.20
CA LEU A 362 4.52 12.81 -3.01
C LEU A 362 3.05 13.21 -2.89
N ALA A 363 2.55 13.42 -1.67
CA ALA A 363 1.16 13.83 -1.47
C ALA A 363 0.85 15.17 -2.16
N LEU A 364 1.79 16.13 -2.11
CA LEU A 364 1.66 17.40 -2.82
C LEU A 364 1.57 17.19 -4.33
N GLN A 365 2.44 16.36 -4.92
CA GLN A 365 2.43 16.10 -6.36
C GLN A 365 1.11 15.46 -6.79
N VAL A 366 0.67 14.39 -6.12
CA VAL A 366 -0.59 13.71 -6.44
C VAL A 366 -1.76 14.71 -6.41
N LEU A 367 -1.87 15.50 -5.34
CA LEU A 367 -3.00 16.42 -5.16
C LEU A 367 -2.96 17.68 -6.04
N THR A 368 -1.83 17.99 -6.68
CA THR A 368 -1.69 19.19 -7.54
C THR A 368 -1.53 18.87 -9.02
N GLN A 369 -1.08 17.67 -9.35
CA GLN A 369 -0.71 17.27 -10.71
C GLN A 369 -1.41 15.96 -11.15
N GLY A 370 -2.22 15.36 -10.26
CA GLY A 370 -2.91 14.10 -10.48
C GLY A 370 -2.01 12.86 -10.49
N ASN A 371 -0.69 13.04 -10.37
CA ASN A 371 0.30 11.96 -10.33
C ASN A 371 1.61 12.45 -9.68
N ALA A 372 2.39 11.50 -9.15
CA ALA A 372 3.74 11.71 -8.62
C ALA A 372 4.82 11.34 -9.66
N TYR A 373 5.91 12.12 -9.69
CA TYR A 373 7.04 11.94 -10.62
C TYR A 373 8.23 11.22 -9.96
N ALA A 374 8.99 10.42 -10.72
CA ALA A 374 10.15 9.62 -10.27
C ALA A 374 11.21 10.37 -9.46
N GLN A 375 11.41 11.67 -9.73
CA GLN A 375 12.52 12.42 -9.14
C GLN A 375 12.35 12.65 -7.63
N SER A 376 11.13 12.53 -7.10
CA SER A 376 10.82 12.64 -5.67
C SER A 376 10.72 11.28 -4.95
N LEU A 377 10.94 10.19 -5.67
CA LEU A 377 10.62 8.83 -5.22
C LEU A 377 11.84 8.01 -4.78
N ALA A 378 13.04 8.61 -4.67
CA ALA A 378 14.25 7.88 -4.33
C ALA A 378 14.24 7.32 -2.88
N ASP A 379 13.51 7.95 -1.95
CA ASP A 379 13.73 7.76 -0.51
C ASP A 379 12.47 7.59 0.38
N LEU A 380 11.37 6.96 -0.08
CA LEU A 380 10.00 7.03 0.51
C LEU A 380 9.53 6.00 1.58
N PRO A 381 9.62 6.25 2.91
CA PRO A 381 9.35 5.25 3.96
C PRO A 381 7.99 4.56 3.82
N SER A 382 8.01 3.22 3.83
CA SER A 382 6.85 2.30 3.88
C SER A 382 6.56 1.71 5.26
N ALA A 383 5.33 1.83 5.74
CA ALA A 383 4.84 0.87 6.72
C ALA A 383 3.31 0.77 6.66
N PRO A 384 2.72 -0.38 7.05
CA PRO A 384 1.29 -0.50 7.24
C PRO A 384 0.78 0.55 8.22
N MET A 385 -0.38 1.13 7.90
CA MET A 385 -0.99 2.24 8.63
C MET A 385 -2.15 1.74 9.50
N ALA A 386 -1.97 1.72 10.83
CA ALA A 386 -3.07 1.38 11.74
C ALA A 386 -4.21 2.41 11.65
N GLY A 387 -5.46 1.98 11.41
CA GLY A 387 -6.63 2.87 11.30
C GLY A 387 -6.85 3.50 9.92
N TYR A 388 -6.15 3.00 8.90
CA TYR A 388 -6.32 3.33 7.49
C TYR A 388 -6.66 2.04 6.72
N VAL A 389 -7.72 2.06 5.90
CA VAL A 389 -8.05 0.93 5.02
C VAL A 389 -7.56 1.24 3.63
N GLY A 390 -6.61 0.44 3.16
CA GLY A 390 -5.99 0.61 1.84
C GLY A 390 -6.82 0.03 0.70
N PRO A 391 -6.34 0.22 -0.56
CA PRO A 391 -7.03 -0.25 -1.75
C PRO A 391 -7.29 -1.75 -1.78
N GLU A 392 -6.36 -2.53 -1.27
CA GLU A 392 -6.43 -3.98 -1.36
C GLU A 392 -7.49 -4.58 -0.41
N GLU A 393 -7.53 -4.10 0.83
CA GLU A 393 -8.54 -4.52 1.81
C GLU A 393 -9.94 -4.09 1.37
N SER A 394 -10.08 -2.84 0.89
CA SER A 394 -11.34 -2.32 0.32
C SER A 394 -11.84 -3.21 -0.83
N ARG A 395 -10.94 -3.59 -1.74
CA ARG A 395 -11.24 -4.46 -2.89
C ARG A 395 -11.66 -5.87 -2.46
N THR A 396 -11.01 -6.42 -1.44
CA THR A 396 -11.33 -7.73 -0.89
C THR A 396 -12.75 -7.73 -0.31
N SER A 397 -13.10 -6.68 0.45
CA SER A 397 -14.44 -6.50 1.00
C SER A 397 -15.51 -6.38 -0.09
N ILE A 398 -15.26 -5.61 -1.15
CA ILE A 398 -16.18 -5.49 -2.29
C ILE A 398 -16.40 -6.84 -2.96
N ARG A 399 -15.32 -7.59 -3.27
CA ARG A 399 -15.42 -8.89 -3.95
C ARG A 399 -16.19 -9.94 -3.16
N LYS A 400 -16.05 -9.96 -1.83
CA LYS A 400 -16.85 -10.83 -0.95
C LYS A 400 -18.35 -10.55 -1.06
N ASN A 401 -18.72 -9.29 -1.29
CA ASN A 401 -20.11 -8.83 -1.34
C ASN A 401 -20.69 -8.76 -2.77
N GLN A 402 -19.92 -9.11 -3.80
CA GLN A 402 -20.38 -9.05 -5.19
C GLN A 402 -21.47 -10.09 -5.50
N SER A 403 -22.48 -9.66 -6.27
CA SER A 403 -23.47 -10.55 -6.85
C SER A 403 -22.84 -11.52 -7.87
N PRO A 404 -23.47 -12.67 -8.18
CA PRO A 404 -22.96 -13.59 -9.20
C PRO A 404 -22.78 -12.93 -10.59
N LEU A 405 -23.65 -11.98 -10.95
CA LEU A 405 -23.52 -11.22 -12.19
C LEU A 405 -22.31 -10.28 -12.13
N SER A 406 -22.11 -9.59 -11.01
CA SER A 406 -20.95 -8.71 -10.80
C SER A 406 -19.63 -9.48 -10.89
N LYS A 407 -19.57 -10.70 -10.32
CA LYS A 407 -18.37 -11.57 -10.42
C LYS A 407 -18.04 -11.98 -11.84
N ARG A 408 -19.05 -12.34 -12.64
CA ARG A 408 -18.86 -12.61 -14.08
C ARG A 408 -18.32 -11.39 -14.80
N ALA A 409 -18.88 -10.20 -14.53
CA ALA A 409 -18.41 -8.97 -15.13
C ALA A 409 -16.96 -8.61 -14.70
N THR A 410 -16.57 -8.86 -13.44
CA THR A 410 -15.18 -8.74 -12.99
C THR A 410 -14.27 -9.68 -13.78
N ARG A 411 -14.69 -10.95 -13.95
CA ARG A 411 -13.94 -11.95 -14.73
C ARG A 411 -13.74 -11.50 -16.19
N ASP A 412 -14.76 -10.93 -16.82
CA ASP A 412 -14.67 -10.44 -18.20
C ASP A 412 -13.61 -9.34 -18.35
N VAL A 413 -13.50 -8.46 -17.35
CA VAL A 413 -12.44 -7.44 -17.30
C VAL A 413 -11.07 -8.09 -17.17
N LEU A 414 -10.91 -9.07 -16.28
CA LEU A 414 -9.64 -9.77 -16.07
C LEU A 414 -9.20 -10.56 -17.30
N GLU A 415 -10.12 -11.25 -17.98
CA GLU A 415 -9.84 -11.93 -19.25
C GLU A 415 -9.44 -10.93 -20.35
N ALA A 416 -10.09 -9.76 -20.42
CA ALA A 416 -9.70 -8.71 -21.35
C ALA A 416 -8.25 -8.24 -21.10
N VAL A 417 -7.88 -8.00 -19.83
CA VAL A 417 -6.52 -7.59 -19.43
C VAL A 417 -5.47 -8.65 -19.81
N ARG A 418 -5.79 -9.93 -19.60
CA ARG A 418 -4.94 -11.06 -19.99
C ARG A 418 -4.65 -11.08 -21.50
N GLY A 419 -5.56 -10.57 -22.33
CA GLY A 419 -5.46 -10.57 -23.80
C GLY A 419 -6.59 -11.33 -24.49
N GLY A 420 -7.68 -11.65 -23.77
CA GLY A 420 -8.81 -12.44 -24.25
C GLY A 420 -8.54 -13.94 -24.24
N ARG A 421 -9.58 -14.75 -24.44
CA ARG A 421 -9.41 -16.15 -24.83
C ARG A 421 -8.74 -16.14 -26.20
N VAL A 422 -7.50 -16.62 -26.28
CA VAL A 422 -7.05 -17.24 -27.53
C VAL A 422 -7.98 -18.43 -27.71
N LEU A 423 -8.94 -18.28 -28.63
CA LEU A 423 -9.85 -19.34 -29.05
C LEU A 423 -9.05 -20.44 -29.76
#